data_AF-A0A918NSA9-F1
#
_entry.id   AF-A0A918NSA9-F1
#
_cell.length_a   1.000
_cell.length_b   1.000
_cell.length_c   1.000
_cell.angle_alpha   90.00
_cell.angle_beta   90.00
_cell.angle_gamma   90.00
#
_symmetry.space_group_name_H-M   'P 1'
#
loop_
_entity.id
_entity.type
_entity.pdbx_description
1 polymer ?
#
loop_
_entity_poly.entity_id
_entity_poly.type
_entity_poly.pdbx_seq_one_letter_code
_entity_poly.pdbx_strand_id
1 'polypeptide(L)'
;MTTEAPSTATPPAADILSALTARARAAAHPGTEPTERSRPTARPGGPPADRTCPAARSGGSPVDRTRPAARSADSPADQARPAARPWTEPVAPEPAAPGSVALGPAAPGPVHPGADVCPCGDDSRVLAERPDGTVVRHAGAVAKAHAHGTDRAGLAARLAVAAHPALAGVLLPPLDPAAADLHGRPVTLWPYGTPVDPEDPGAAPWEEAAELLARLHRTPPDALPPGLPRMRGPAKAARAVARLRAAGPHPASAPVLRAWAALPAWARDEAPATHAAALCHGDLHLGQLVRHPAPAGRWLLIDVDDLGLGDPAWDLARPATWFACGLLPSDAWHRFLGAYRAAGGPAVPAGAGADPWPALDVPARALAVQTASLAVAKAVAAGRPLDEVEQAVVDACARMGAAPPEPPGAVVR
;
A
#
# COMPACT_ATOMS: atom_id res chain seq x y z
N MET A 1 -9.63 -49.07 16.20
CA MET A 1 -9.11 -47.80 16.76
C MET A 1 -8.57 -46.97 15.60
N THR A 2 -9.45 -46.23 14.94
CA THR A 2 -9.10 -45.23 13.93
C THR A 2 -9.27 -43.88 14.60
N THR A 3 -8.16 -43.26 14.95
CA THR A 3 -8.10 -41.89 15.47
C THR A 3 -8.36 -40.95 14.29
N GLU A 4 -9.58 -40.40 14.21
CA GLU A 4 -9.86 -39.25 13.35
C GLU A 4 -9.03 -38.07 13.85
N ALA A 5 -8.20 -37.51 12.97
CA ALA A 5 -7.55 -36.24 13.20
C ALA A 5 -8.61 -35.13 13.26
N PRO A 6 -8.50 -34.14 14.16
CA PRO A 6 -9.45 -33.05 14.23
C PRO A 6 -9.41 -32.24 12.93
N SER A 7 -10.56 -32.13 12.28
CA SER A 7 -10.78 -31.25 11.14
C SER A 7 -10.42 -29.81 11.54
N THR A 8 -9.37 -29.27 10.94
CA THR A 8 -9.02 -27.85 11.05
C THR A 8 -10.01 -27.05 10.19
N ALA A 9 -11.25 -26.92 10.67
CA ALA A 9 -12.22 -26.05 10.05
C ALA A 9 -11.71 -24.61 10.17
N THR A 10 -11.53 -23.94 9.03
CA THR A 10 -11.28 -22.50 9.00
C THR A 10 -12.42 -21.81 9.74
N PRO A 11 -12.15 -20.99 10.78
CA PRO A 11 -13.22 -20.30 11.49
C PRO A 11 -13.96 -19.34 10.53
N PRO A 12 -15.26 -19.10 10.76
CA PRO A 12 -16.04 -18.18 9.93
C PRO A 12 -15.43 -16.77 9.95
N ALA A 13 -15.59 -16.02 8.86
CA ALA A 13 -15.01 -14.68 8.69
C ALA A 13 -15.36 -13.70 9.83
N ALA A 14 -16.56 -13.84 10.41
CA ALA A 14 -17.02 -13.05 11.55
C ALA A 14 -16.13 -13.22 12.80
N ASP A 15 -15.62 -14.43 13.06
CA ASP A 15 -14.76 -14.72 14.21
C ASP A 15 -13.38 -14.07 14.04
N ILE A 16 -12.85 -14.10 12.81
CA ILE A 16 -11.58 -13.43 12.48
C ILE A 16 -11.71 -11.92 12.69
N LEU A 17 -12.79 -11.32 12.22
CA LEU A 17 -13.00 -9.87 12.34
C LEU A 17 -13.13 -9.43 13.80
N SER A 18 -13.90 -10.17 14.60
CA SER A 18 -14.05 -9.90 16.03
C SER A 18 -12.72 -9.98 16.77
N ALA A 19 -11.96 -11.07 16.57
CA ALA A 19 -10.68 -11.26 17.22
C ALA A 19 -9.62 -10.22 16.76
N LEU A 20 -9.62 -9.86 15.48
CA LEU A 20 -8.73 -8.83 14.94
C LEU A 20 -9.06 -7.44 15.52
N THR A 21 -10.35 -7.14 15.68
CA THR A 21 -10.82 -5.93 16.36
C THR A 21 -10.38 -5.89 17.81
N ALA A 22 -10.46 -7.02 18.54
CA ALA A 22 -9.98 -7.11 19.91
C ALA A 22 -8.47 -6.87 20.02
N ARG A 23 -7.67 -7.35 19.07
CA ARG A 23 -6.23 -7.06 19.00
C ARG A 23 -5.93 -5.58 18.76
N ALA A 24 -6.64 -4.94 17.84
CA ALA A 24 -6.51 -3.50 17.62
C ALA A 24 -6.89 -2.69 18.87
N ARG A 25 -7.94 -3.10 19.58
CA ARG A 25 -8.36 -2.53 20.88
C ARG A 25 -7.26 -2.61 21.93
N ALA A 26 -6.71 -3.81 22.14
CA ALA A 26 -5.62 -4.01 23.10
C ALA A 26 -4.38 -3.17 22.76
N ALA A 27 -4.04 -3.06 21.47
CA ALA A 27 -2.90 -2.27 21.01
C ALA A 27 -3.09 -0.76 21.18
N ALA A 28 -4.33 -0.25 21.09
CA ALA A 28 -4.64 1.16 21.32
C ALA A 28 -4.57 1.54 22.82
N HIS A 29 -4.71 0.57 23.72
CA HIS A 29 -4.76 0.78 25.17
C HIS A 29 -3.83 -0.17 25.94
N PRO A 30 -2.49 -0.05 25.77
CA PRO A 30 -1.53 -0.87 26.50
C PRO A 30 -1.60 -0.52 28.00
N GLY A 31 -2.30 -1.34 28.79
CA GLY A 31 -2.46 -1.15 30.23
C GLY A 31 -3.89 -1.29 30.79
N THR A 32 -4.90 -1.52 29.94
CA THR A 32 -6.28 -1.82 30.39
C THR A 32 -6.63 -3.31 30.33
N GLU A 33 -5.64 -4.20 30.38
CA GLU A 33 -5.95 -5.61 30.69
C GLU A 33 -6.67 -5.65 32.05
N PRO A 34 -7.75 -6.43 32.20
CA PRO A 34 -8.37 -6.63 33.48
C PRO A 34 -7.39 -7.44 34.33
N THR A 35 -6.51 -6.73 35.04
CA THR A 35 -5.93 -7.27 36.27
C THR A 35 -7.13 -7.72 37.10
N GLU A 36 -7.20 -9.01 37.40
CA GLU A 36 -8.10 -9.54 38.43
C GLU A 36 -7.89 -8.69 39.68
N ARG A 37 -8.76 -7.69 39.87
CA ARG A 37 -8.71 -6.84 41.05
C ARG A 37 -9.14 -7.70 42.21
N SER A 38 -8.14 -8.20 42.93
CA SER A 38 -8.26 -8.48 44.35
C SER A 38 -8.94 -7.28 45.00
N ARG A 39 -10.18 -7.49 45.47
CA ARG A 39 -11.00 -6.48 46.14
C ARG A 39 -10.19 -5.81 47.26
N PRO A 40 -9.93 -4.49 47.22
CA PRO A 40 -9.52 -3.79 48.41
C PRO A 40 -10.77 -3.54 49.24
N THR A 41 -10.76 -4.06 50.46
CA THR A 41 -11.71 -3.77 51.53
C THR A 41 -11.86 -2.26 51.72
N ALA A 42 -13.09 -1.78 51.61
CA ALA A 42 -13.45 -0.39 51.87
C ALA A 42 -13.21 -0.01 53.34
N ARG A 43 -12.62 1.16 53.57
CA ARG A 43 -12.87 1.99 54.76
C ARG A 43 -13.19 3.42 54.34
N PRO A 44 -14.10 4.11 55.05
CA PRO A 44 -14.70 5.35 54.59
C PRO A 44 -13.93 6.58 55.08
N GLY A 45 -13.95 7.67 54.31
CA GLY A 45 -13.58 8.99 54.85
C GLY A 45 -13.33 10.07 53.79
N GLY A 46 -14.19 11.10 53.79
CA GLY A 46 -13.83 12.47 53.40
C GLY A 46 -14.41 12.98 52.06
N PRO A 47 -15.21 14.07 52.05
CA PRO A 47 -15.74 14.66 50.82
C PRO A 47 -14.68 15.52 50.08
N PRO A 48 -14.84 15.77 48.77
CA PRO A 48 -13.87 16.49 47.96
C PRO A 48 -14.00 18.01 48.15
N ALA A 49 -12.85 18.69 48.19
CA ALA A 49 -12.76 20.15 48.15
C ALA A 49 -12.60 20.64 46.70
N ASP A 50 -13.47 21.59 46.34
CA ASP A 50 -13.43 22.42 45.15
C ASP A 50 -12.04 23.00 44.86
N ARG A 51 -11.60 22.93 43.59
CA ARG A 51 -10.65 23.90 43.04
C ARG A 51 -11.04 24.30 41.62
N THR A 52 -11.51 25.53 41.59
CA THR A 52 -11.79 26.43 40.47
C THR A 52 -10.58 26.67 39.55
N CYS A 53 -10.86 26.75 38.25
CA CYS A 53 -10.03 27.44 37.25
C CYS A 53 -9.82 28.92 37.60
N PRO A 54 -8.74 29.54 37.08
CA PRO A 54 -8.82 30.92 36.65
C PRO A 54 -8.60 31.05 35.15
N ALA A 55 -9.51 31.80 34.53
CA ALA A 55 -9.35 32.41 33.22
C ALA A 55 -8.34 33.57 33.30
N ALA A 56 -7.57 33.79 32.24
CA ALA A 56 -6.98 35.09 31.93
C ALA A 56 -7.02 35.34 30.43
N ARG A 57 -7.71 36.43 30.06
CA ARG A 57 -7.78 37.04 28.73
C ARG A 57 -6.68 38.10 28.57
N SER A 58 -6.57 38.55 27.31
CA SER A 58 -5.92 39.76 26.78
C SER A 58 -4.42 39.61 26.49
N GLY A 59 -3.90 40.09 25.36
CA GLY A 59 -4.45 40.85 24.24
C GLY A 59 -3.27 41.31 23.37
N GLY A 60 -3.54 41.77 22.14
CA GLY A 60 -2.53 42.48 21.33
C GLY A 60 -2.34 41.92 19.92
N SER A 61 -2.97 42.59 18.97
CA SER A 61 -2.85 42.45 17.50
C SER A 61 -1.83 43.49 16.98
N PRO A 62 -1.70 43.77 15.67
CA PRO A 62 -1.07 43.00 14.59
C PRO A 62 0.10 43.78 13.93
N VAL A 63 0.88 43.15 13.05
CA VAL A 63 1.62 43.87 12.01
C VAL A 63 1.50 43.18 10.65
N ASP A 64 0.88 43.92 9.75
CA ASP A 64 0.73 43.75 8.31
C ASP A 64 2.03 44.11 7.57
N ARG A 65 2.44 43.30 6.57
CA ARG A 65 3.21 43.78 5.39
C ARG A 65 2.96 42.90 4.16
N THR A 66 2.35 43.52 3.17
CA THR A 66 2.10 43.08 1.80
C THR A 66 3.33 43.18 0.86
N ARG A 67 3.52 42.13 0.03
CA ARG A 67 3.87 42.08 -1.44
C ARG A 67 5.18 42.73 -1.98
N PRO A 68 5.69 42.42 -3.21
CA PRO A 68 4.94 42.08 -4.43
C PRO A 68 5.44 40.90 -5.31
N ALA A 69 4.56 40.59 -6.26
CA ALA A 69 4.67 39.64 -7.36
C ALA A 69 5.70 40.05 -8.44
N ALA A 70 6.26 39.06 -9.13
CA ALA A 70 6.93 39.23 -10.43
C ALA A 70 6.29 38.28 -11.46
N ARG A 71 5.96 38.85 -12.62
CA ARG A 71 5.42 38.20 -13.81
C ARG A 71 6.56 37.87 -14.76
N SER A 72 6.54 36.71 -15.39
CA SER A 72 7.22 36.39 -16.66
C SER A 72 6.44 35.22 -17.30
N ALA A 73 5.62 35.47 -18.32
CA ALA A 73 5.94 35.52 -19.74
C ALA A 73 5.73 34.16 -20.42
N ASP A 74 4.62 34.07 -21.16
CA ASP A 74 4.19 33.00 -22.06
C ASP A 74 5.18 32.79 -23.22
N SER A 75 5.33 31.53 -23.66
CA SER A 75 5.46 31.18 -25.08
C SER A 75 5.19 29.70 -25.36
N PRO A 76 4.74 29.35 -26.58
CA PRO A 76 3.68 28.37 -26.77
C PRO A 76 4.15 27.09 -27.49
N ALA A 77 3.71 25.94 -27.00
CA ALA A 77 3.62 24.70 -27.78
C ALA A 77 2.75 23.68 -27.02
N ASP A 78 1.47 23.99 -26.85
CA ASP A 78 0.49 23.02 -26.37
C ASP A 78 -0.70 23.05 -27.33
N GLN A 79 -0.79 22.03 -28.18
CA GLN A 79 -1.97 21.78 -28.99
C GLN A 79 -2.48 20.36 -28.69
N ALA A 80 -3.51 20.37 -27.83
CA ALA A 80 -4.69 19.53 -27.87
C ALA A 80 -4.50 18.01 -27.90
N ARG A 81 -4.40 17.40 -26.71
CA ARG A 81 -4.98 16.07 -26.45
C ARG A 81 -6.17 16.25 -25.50
N PRO A 82 -7.30 15.56 -25.72
CA PRO A 82 -8.46 15.68 -24.84
C PRO A 82 -8.07 15.26 -23.42
N ALA A 83 -8.52 16.03 -22.43
CA ALA A 83 -8.29 15.74 -21.02
C ALA A 83 -8.81 14.35 -20.66
N ALA A 84 -7.90 13.40 -20.46
CA ALA A 84 -8.22 12.12 -19.86
C ALA A 84 -8.68 12.37 -18.43
N ARG A 85 -9.79 11.75 -18.01
CA ARG A 85 -10.18 11.75 -16.60
C ARG A 85 -9.04 11.16 -15.77
N PRO A 86 -8.66 11.75 -14.62
CA PRO A 86 -7.68 11.15 -13.73
C PRO A 86 -8.12 9.73 -13.38
N TRP A 87 -7.21 8.77 -13.50
CA TRP A 87 -7.45 7.43 -13.01
C TRP A 87 -7.58 7.49 -11.49
N THR A 88 -8.79 7.39 -10.97
CA THR A 88 -9.02 7.04 -9.57
C THR A 88 -8.95 5.52 -9.46
N GLU A 89 -8.17 5.00 -8.51
CA GLU A 89 -8.13 3.56 -8.22
C GLU A 89 -9.57 3.05 -8.03
N PRO A 90 -10.01 2.01 -8.74
CA PRO A 90 -11.29 1.39 -8.43
C PRO A 90 -11.18 0.68 -7.07
N VAL A 91 -11.58 1.36 -6.01
CA VAL A 91 -12.02 0.73 -4.76
C VAL A 91 -13.50 0.41 -4.92
N ALA A 92 -13.82 -0.53 -5.79
CA ALA A 92 -15.19 -1.02 -5.94
C ALA A 92 -15.33 -2.41 -5.27
N PRO A 93 -16.33 -2.60 -4.38
CA PRO A 93 -16.60 -3.88 -3.73
C PRO A 93 -17.12 -4.91 -4.74
N GLU A 94 -16.73 -6.16 -4.53
CA GLU A 94 -17.21 -7.32 -5.29
C GLU A 94 -18.71 -7.56 -5.00
N PRO A 95 -19.58 -7.76 -6.00
CA PRO A 95 -20.96 -8.16 -5.73
C PRO A 95 -20.99 -9.65 -5.37
N ALA A 96 -21.54 -9.96 -4.19
CA ALA A 96 -21.85 -11.32 -3.78
C ALA A 96 -22.86 -11.96 -4.76
N ALA A 97 -22.59 -13.18 -5.22
CA ALA A 97 -23.51 -13.98 -6.01
C ALA A 97 -24.82 -14.29 -5.24
N PRO A 98 -25.96 -14.48 -5.92
CA PRO A 98 -27.28 -14.41 -5.29
C PRO A 98 -27.65 -15.73 -4.62
N GLY A 99 -28.02 -15.65 -3.33
CA GLY A 99 -28.51 -16.79 -2.58
C GLY A 99 -29.02 -16.43 -1.18
N SER A 100 -30.32 -16.11 -1.12
CA SER A 100 -31.22 -16.23 0.04
C SER A 100 -31.42 -15.02 1.00
N VAL A 101 -32.69 -14.60 0.99
CA VAL A 101 -33.57 -13.99 2.02
C VAL A 101 -33.16 -12.64 2.63
N ALA A 102 -33.91 -11.62 2.21
CA ALA A 102 -33.99 -10.32 2.86
C ALA A 102 -34.48 -10.45 4.32
N LEU A 103 -33.66 -9.97 5.27
CA LEU A 103 -34.12 -9.55 6.59
C LEU A 103 -33.94 -8.03 6.67
N GLY A 104 -35.06 -7.32 6.86
CA GLY A 104 -35.07 -5.88 7.09
C GLY A 104 -34.32 -5.47 8.37
N PRO A 105 -34.18 -4.16 8.63
CA PRO A 105 -33.32 -3.66 9.70
C PRO A 105 -33.86 -4.15 11.06
N ALA A 106 -33.15 -5.09 11.67
CA ALA A 106 -33.37 -5.43 13.07
C ALA A 106 -32.71 -4.35 13.93
N ALA A 107 -33.52 -3.71 14.77
CA ALA A 107 -33.06 -2.81 15.81
C ALA A 107 -32.02 -3.51 16.73
N PRO A 108 -31.04 -2.79 17.28
CA PRO A 108 -30.02 -3.39 18.14
C PRO A 108 -30.68 -3.92 19.43
N GLY A 109 -30.59 -5.23 19.64
CA GLY A 109 -30.88 -5.87 20.93
C GLY A 109 -29.76 -5.56 21.94
N PRO A 110 -30.06 -5.52 23.24
CA PRO A 110 -29.10 -5.08 24.25
C PRO A 110 -27.92 -6.04 24.34
N VAL A 111 -26.73 -5.50 24.10
CA VAL A 111 -25.45 -6.15 24.38
C VAL A 111 -25.32 -6.33 25.89
N HIS A 112 -24.85 -7.52 26.30
CA HIS A 112 -24.63 -7.93 27.68
C HIS A 112 -24.05 -6.81 28.57
N PRO A 113 -24.62 -6.55 29.77
CA PRO A 113 -24.07 -5.58 30.70
C PRO A 113 -22.83 -6.20 31.38
N GLY A 114 -21.64 -5.75 31.02
CA GLY A 114 -20.41 -6.19 31.69
C GLY A 114 -19.07 -5.89 30.99
N ALA A 115 -19.06 -5.32 29.78
CA ALA A 115 -17.82 -4.83 29.18
C ALA A 115 -17.68 -3.33 29.49
N ASP A 116 -16.62 -2.96 30.20
CA ASP A 116 -16.21 -1.56 30.37
C ASP A 116 -16.22 -0.87 29.00
N VAL A 117 -17.07 0.15 28.84
CA VAL A 117 -17.14 0.94 27.62
C VAL A 117 -15.80 1.65 27.47
N CYS A 118 -15.03 1.28 26.44
CA CYS A 118 -13.80 2.00 26.09
C CYS A 118 -14.14 3.50 25.93
N PRO A 119 -13.37 4.42 26.51
CA PRO A 119 -13.57 5.86 26.34
C PRO A 119 -13.53 6.33 24.87
N CYS A 120 -13.06 5.46 23.97
CA CYS A 120 -13.01 5.66 22.52
C CYS A 120 -14.34 5.41 21.77
N GLY A 121 -15.38 4.85 22.41
CA GLY A 121 -16.60 4.44 21.72
C GLY A 121 -16.40 3.30 20.69
N ASP A 122 -17.40 3.03 19.84
CA ASP A 122 -17.32 2.06 18.74
C ASP A 122 -16.44 2.55 17.56
N ASP A 123 -15.24 3.07 17.83
CA ASP A 123 -14.28 3.57 16.82
C ASP A 123 -13.51 2.42 16.12
N SER A 124 -14.23 1.31 15.87
CA SER A 124 -13.74 0.15 15.12
C SER A 124 -14.24 0.21 13.68
N ARG A 125 -13.32 0.13 12.72
CA ARG A 125 -13.65 0.15 11.28
C ARG A 125 -12.84 -0.87 10.51
N VAL A 126 -13.50 -1.65 9.66
CA VAL A 126 -12.82 -2.47 8.64
C VAL A 126 -12.31 -1.54 7.56
N LEU A 127 -11.00 -1.51 7.36
CA LEU A 127 -10.35 -0.72 6.32
C LEU A 127 -10.23 -1.51 5.01
N ALA A 128 -10.00 -2.81 5.11
CA ALA A 128 -9.94 -3.71 3.96
C ALA A 128 -10.31 -5.14 4.36
N GLU A 129 -11.03 -5.84 3.49
CA GLU A 129 -11.29 -7.27 3.61
C GLU A 129 -11.06 -7.92 2.25
N ARG A 130 -9.98 -8.69 2.15
CA ARG A 130 -9.56 -9.36 0.91
C ARG A 130 -9.02 -10.75 1.25
N PRO A 131 -8.99 -11.69 0.29
CA PRO A 131 -8.43 -13.03 0.52
C PRO A 131 -6.96 -13.02 0.96
N ASP A 132 -6.20 -12.02 0.53
CA ASP A 132 -4.78 -11.84 0.86
C ASP A 132 -4.53 -11.06 2.16
N GLY A 133 -5.54 -10.38 2.71
CA GLY A 133 -5.41 -9.66 3.97
C GLY A 133 -6.71 -9.04 4.49
N THR A 134 -6.86 -8.99 5.81
CA THR A 134 -7.94 -8.28 6.49
C THR A 134 -7.34 -7.20 7.38
N VAL A 135 -7.80 -5.95 7.27
CA VAL A 135 -7.27 -4.79 7.98
C VAL A 135 -8.38 -4.12 8.77
N VAL A 136 -8.17 -4.01 10.07
CA VAL A 136 -9.10 -3.36 11.00
C VAL A 136 -8.39 -2.25 11.73
N ARG A 137 -9.03 -1.10 11.80
CA ARG A 137 -8.65 -0.01 12.68
C ARG A 137 -9.49 -0.08 13.96
N HIS A 138 -8.86 0.18 15.08
CA HIS A 138 -9.55 0.62 16.29
C HIS A 138 -8.79 1.80 16.91
N ALA A 139 -9.47 2.94 17.06
CA ALA A 139 -8.87 4.17 17.58
C ALA A 139 -7.55 4.52 16.85
N GLY A 140 -6.44 4.56 17.58
CA GLY A 140 -5.10 4.87 17.08
C GLY A 140 -4.29 3.66 16.58
N ALA A 141 -4.89 2.47 16.50
CA ALA A 141 -4.19 1.25 16.11
C ALA A 141 -4.83 0.57 14.89
N VAL A 142 -4.01 -0.11 14.10
CA VAL A 142 -4.40 -0.92 12.96
C VAL A 142 -3.87 -2.34 13.16
N ALA A 143 -4.75 -3.33 13.01
CA ALA A 143 -4.40 -4.73 12.98
C ALA A 143 -4.61 -5.29 11.57
N LYS A 144 -3.59 -5.95 11.03
CA LYS A 144 -3.62 -6.60 9.72
C LYS A 144 -3.43 -8.10 9.90
N ALA A 145 -4.45 -8.89 9.56
CA ALA A 145 -4.33 -10.33 9.41
C ALA A 145 -3.87 -10.66 7.99
N HIS A 146 -2.72 -11.31 7.87
CA HIS A 146 -2.10 -11.73 6.61
C HIS A 146 -2.75 -13.01 6.08
N ALA A 147 -2.55 -13.35 4.82
CA ALA A 147 -2.99 -14.64 4.27
C ALA A 147 -2.43 -15.83 5.08
N HIS A 148 -3.18 -16.93 5.15
CA HIS A 148 -2.77 -18.15 5.87
C HIS A 148 -1.42 -18.71 5.35
N GLY A 149 -1.19 -18.63 4.03
CA GLY A 149 0.04 -19.10 3.39
C GLY A 149 1.22 -18.13 3.45
N THR A 150 1.14 -17.05 4.24
CA THR A 150 2.25 -16.08 4.34
C THR A 150 3.48 -16.74 4.97
N ASP A 151 4.62 -16.63 4.27
CA ASP A 151 5.93 -16.99 4.80
C ASP A 151 6.24 -16.16 6.06
N ARG A 152 6.24 -16.84 7.21
CA ARG A 152 6.41 -16.21 8.53
C ARG A 152 7.82 -15.67 8.73
N ALA A 153 8.84 -16.36 8.21
CA ALA A 153 10.23 -15.92 8.34
C ALA A 153 10.47 -14.66 7.50
N GLY A 154 10.00 -14.65 6.25
CA GLY A 154 10.05 -13.48 5.38
C GLY A 154 9.27 -12.29 5.96
N LEU A 155 8.09 -12.51 6.54
CA LEU A 155 7.33 -11.46 7.21
C LEU A 155 8.07 -10.90 8.42
N ALA A 156 8.63 -11.76 9.29
CA ALA A 156 9.41 -11.32 10.46
C ALA A 156 10.63 -10.47 10.05
N ALA A 157 11.36 -10.86 9.00
CA ALA A 157 12.48 -10.09 8.48
C ALA A 157 12.06 -8.68 8.00
N ARG A 158 10.90 -8.57 7.35
CA ARG A 158 10.35 -7.28 6.89
C ARG A 158 9.90 -6.39 8.04
N LEU A 159 9.28 -6.97 9.07
CA LEU A 159 8.92 -6.23 10.29
C LEU A 159 10.17 -5.73 11.02
N ALA A 160 11.23 -6.54 11.09
CA ALA A 160 12.51 -6.12 11.66
C ALA A 160 13.12 -4.95 10.89
N VAL A 161 13.06 -4.94 9.56
CA VAL A 161 13.49 -3.79 8.74
C VAL A 161 12.59 -2.58 8.94
N ALA A 162 11.27 -2.74 9.00
CA ALA A 162 10.33 -1.65 9.25
C ALA A 162 10.53 -0.97 10.61
N ALA A 163 10.93 -1.75 11.62
CA ALA A 163 11.26 -1.25 12.96
C ALA A 163 12.70 -0.69 13.08
N HIS A 164 13.55 -0.87 12.06
CA HIS A 164 14.96 -0.55 12.18
C HIS A 164 15.22 0.98 12.20
N PRO A 165 16.10 1.48 13.08
CA PRO A 165 16.37 2.93 13.19
C PRO A 165 16.83 3.60 11.90
N ALA A 166 17.52 2.87 11.02
CA ALA A 166 17.95 3.39 9.71
C ALA A 166 16.77 3.79 8.79
N LEU A 167 15.57 3.24 9.04
CA LEU A 167 14.35 3.54 8.28
C LEU A 167 13.41 4.50 9.02
N ALA A 168 13.86 5.08 10.14
CA ALA A 168 13.11 6.11 10.84
C ALA A 168 12.84 7.31 9.92
N GLY A 169 11.56 7.62 9.71
CA GLY A 169 11.17 8.70 8.78
C GLY A 169 11.00 8.26 7.32
N VAL A 170 11.15 6.95 7.05
CA VAL A 170 10.86 6.34 5.75
C VAL A 170 9.69 5.36 5.88
N LEU A 171 9.85 4.34 6.71
CA LEU A 171 8.80 3.35 6.99
C LEU A 171 8.07 3.73 8.29
N LEU A 172 6.77 3.45 8.37
CA LEU A 172 6.05 3.45 9.65
C LEU A 172 6.52 2.24 10.45
N PRO A 173 7.04 2.39 11.69
CA PRO A 173 7.39 1.24 12.50
C PRO A 173 6.12 0.53 13.03
N PRO A 174 6.12 -0.81 13.11
CA PRO A 174 5.02 -1.53 13.74
C PRO A 174 4.97 -1.25 15.25
N LEU A 175 3.79 -1.40 15.86
CA LEU A 175 3.62 -1.32 17.32
C LEU A 175 4.31 -2.49 18.03
N ASP A 176 4.33 -3.66 17.37
CA ASP A 176 5.03 -4.86 17.81
C ASP A 176 5.80 -5.44 16.62
N PRO A 177 7.14 -5.61 16.72
CA PRO A 177 7.92 -6.23 15.65
C PRO A 177 7.62 -7.72 15.47
N ALA A 178 6.98 -8.39 16.44
CA ALA A 178 6.56 -9.78 16.34
C ALA A 178 5.12 -9.90 15.83
N ALA A 179 4.93 -10.70 14.77
CA ALA A 179 3.59 -11.05 14.33
C ALA A 179 2.95 -12.06 15.30
N ALA A 180 1.73 -11.78 15.75
CA ALA A 180 0.93 -12.73 16.51
C ALA A 180 0.29 -13.78 15.57
N ASP A 181 -0.09 -14.95 16.10
CA ASP A 181 -0.94 -15.90 15.37
C ASP A 181 -2.41 -15.68 15.73
N LEU A 182 -3.27 -15.63 14.70
CA LEU A 182 -4.71 -15.66 14.84
C LEU A 182 -5.29 -16.68 13.87
N HIS A 183 -5.65 -17.85 14.39
CA HIS A 183 -6.22 -18.95 13.61
C HIS A 183 -5.35 -19.35 12.41
N GLY A 184 -4.03 -19.45 12.61
CA GLY A 184 -3.08 -19.80 11.57
C GLY A 184 -2.69 -18.63 10.64
N ARG A 185 -3.35 -17.48 10.75
CA ARG A 185 -2.99 -16.25 10.04
C ARG A 185 -2.03 -15.41 10.90
N PRO A 186 -0.87 -14.99 10.38
CA PRO A 186 -0.06 -13.97 11.04
C PRO A 186 -0.85 -12.66 11.17
N VAL A 187 -0.70 -11.96 12.29
CA VAL A 187 -1.31 -10.65 12.56
C VAL A 187 -0.23 -9.65 12.95
N THR A 188 -0.22 -8.49 12.30
CA THR A 188 0.70 -7.38 12.63
C THR A 188 -0.07 -6.15 13.10
N LEU A 189 0.56 -5.38 13.99
CA LEU A 189 -0.04 -4.22 14.64
C LEU A 189 0.75 -2.96 14.29
N TRP A 190 0.03 -1.88 13.96
CA TRP A 190 0.61 -0.63 13.46
C TRP A 190 -0.08 0.58 14.08
N PRO A 191 0.63 1.71 14.25
CA PRO A 191 -0.03 2.98 14.51
C PRO A 191 -0.96 3.33 13.35
N TYR A 192 -2.11 3.94 13.65
CA TYR A 192 -2.95 4.52 12.61
C TYR A 192 -2.34 5.83 12.11
N GLY A 193 -2.20 5.94 10.79
CA GLY A 193 -1.89 7.20 10.10
C GLY A 193 -3.00 7.55 9.11
N THR A 194 -3.10 8.83 8.75
CA THR A 194 -4.10 9.28 7.76
C THR A 194 -3.59 8.94 6.35
N PRO A 195 -4.29 8.09 5.57
CA PRO A 195 -3.86 7.75 4.22
C PRO A 195 -4.02 8.92 3.26
N VAL A 196 -3.42 8.81 2.07
CA VAL A 196 -3.75 9.69 0.94
C VAL A 196 -5.25 9.60 0.64
N ASP A 197 -5.89 10.75 0.41
CA ASP A 197 -7.31 10.80 0.07
C ASP A 197 -7.51 10.42 -1.41
N PRO A 198 -8.19 9.30 -1.71
CA PRO A 198 -8.45 8.91 -3.10
C PRO A 198 -9.43 9.86 -3.81
N GLU A 199 -10.22 10.64 -3.07
CA GLU A 199 -11.20 11.58 -3.63
C GLU A 199 -10.58 12.95 -3.98
N ASP A 200 -9.31 13.17 -3.62
CA ASP A 200 -8.54 14.36 -3.99
C ASP A 200 -7.21 13.97 -4.68
N PRO A 201 -7.26 13.44 -5.92
CA PRO A 201 -6.06 13.05 -6.66
C PRO A 201 -5.16 14.24 -7.00
N GLY A 202 -5.67 15.48 -6.96
CA GLY A 202 -4.90 16.70 -7.16
C GLY A 202 -3.94 17.00 -6.00
N ALA A 203 -4.26 16.52 -4.80
CA ALA A 203 -3.43 16.63 -3.60
C ALA A 203 -2.50 15.43 -3.38
N ALA A 204 -2.38 14.53 -4.36
CA ALA A 204 -1.49 13.37 -4.29
C ALA A 204 -0.03 13.79 -3.98
N PRO A 205 0.63 13.24 -2.95
CA PRO A 205 1.95 13.66 -2.49
C PRO A 205 3.08 13.01 -3.32
N TRP A 206 3.12 13.32 -4.61
CA TRP A 206 4.06 12.70 -5.55
C TRP A 206 5.52 12.98 -5.18
N GLU A 207 5.85 14.22 -4.84
CA GLU A 207 7.19 14.63 -4.45
C GLU A 207 7.63 13.95 -3.15
N GLU A 208 6.78 13.91 -2.12
CA GLU A 208 7.13 13.24 -0.88
C GLU A 208 7.23 11.72 -1.04
N ALA A 209 6.40 11.11 -1.88
CA ALA A 209 6.52 9.70 -2.24
C ALA A 209 7.86 9.41 -2.94
N ALA A 210 8.26 10.26 -3.89
CA ALA A 210 9.54 10.17 -4.58
C ALA A 210 10.73 10.29 -3.62
N GLU A 211 10.69 11.25 -2.69
CA GLU A 211 11.72 11.42 -1.68
C GLU A 211 11.81 10.22 -0.72
N LEU A 212 10.67 9.67 -0.30
CA LEU A 212 10.59 8.47 0.54
C LEU A 212 11.24 7.26 -0.15
N LEU A 213 10.91 7.01 -1.41
CA LEU A 213 11.53 5.95 -2.21
C LEU A 213 13.04 6.16 -2.36
N ALA A 214 13.47 7.38 -2.68
CA ALA A 214 14.89 7.65 -2.84
C ALA A 214 15.65 7.37 -1.53
N ARG A 215 15.09 7.75 -0.37
CA ARG A 215 15.67 7.42 0.94
C ARG A 215 15.68 5.91 1.22
N LEU A 216 14.59 5.21 0.88
CA LEU A 216 14.51 3.75 1.01
C LEU A 216 15.64 3.08 0.20
N HIS A 217 15.75 3.43 -1.08
CA HIS A 217 16.69 2.81 -2.02
C HIS A 217 18.16 3.13 -1.72
N ARG A 218 18.44 4.25 -1.04
CA ARG A 218 19.79 4.61 -0.58
C ARG A 218 20.20 3.91 0.71
N THR A 219 19.29 3.21 1.39
CA THR A 219 19.62 2.52 2.63
C THR A 219 20.58 1.37 2.32
N PRO A 220 21.81 1.37 2.86
CA PRO A 220 22.78 0.32 2.58
C PRO A 220 22.27 -1.04 3.10
N PRO A 221 22.22 -2.10 2.27
CA PRO A 221 21.73 -3.41 2.72
C PRO A 221 22.51 -4.02 3.89
N ASP A 222 23.79 -3.70 4.02
CA ASP A 222 24.67 -4.12 5.11
C ASP A 222 24.38 -3.42 6.44
N ALA A 223 23.66 -2.31 6.42
CA ALA A 223 23.17 -1.62 7.61
C ALA A 223 21.86 -2.22 8.16
N LEU A 224 21.30 -3.25 7.51
CA LEU A 224 20.02 -3.87 7.86
C LEU A 224 20.21 -5.26 8.49
N PRO A 225 19.22 -5.74 9.25
CA PRO A 225 19.21 -7.12 9.71
C PRO A 225 19.36 -8.11 8.53
N PRO A 226 20.17 -9.17 8.67
CA PRO A 226 20.34 -10.15 7.61
C PRO A 226 19.07 -10.98 7.40
N GLY A 227 18.97 -11.65 6.25
CA GLY A 227 17.88 -12.59 5.96
C GLY A 227 16.63 -11.94 5.35
N LEU A 228 16.70 -10.67 4.95
CA LEU A 228 15.63 -10.04 4.17
C LEU A 228 15.48 -10.76 2.81
N PRO A 229 14.26 -11.24 2.46
CA PRO A 229 14.04 -11.86 1.16
C PRO A 229 14.13 -10.84 0.01
N ARG A 230 14.08 -11.34 -1.22
CA ARG A 230 13.92 -10.49 -2.41
C ARG A 230 12.59 -9.75 -2.37
N MET A 231 12.55 -8.54 -2.93
CA MET A 231 11.29 -7.81 -3.11
C MET A 231 10.36 -8.61 -4.04
N ARG A 232 9.05 -8.50 -3.83
CA ARG A 232 8.08 -9.41 -4.47
C ARG A 232 7.49 -8.92 -5.79
N GLY A 233 7.92 -7.77 -6.29
CA GLY A 233 7.44 -7.19 -7.54
C GLY A 233 7.37 -8.17 -8.72
N PRO A 234 8.49 -8.77 -9.16
CA PRO A 234 8.50 -9.77 -10.24
C PRO A 234 7.60 -10.98 -9.94
N ALA A 235 7.64 -11.49 -8.71
CA ALA A 235 6.80 -12.62 -8.28
C ALA A 235 5.30 -12.29 -8.34
N LYS A 236 4.90 -11.04 -8.05
CA LYS A 236 3.51 -10.57 -8.19
C LYS A 236 3.08 -10.48 -9.65
N ALA A 237 3.95 -9.99 -10.52
CA ALA A 237 3.69 -9.97 -11.95
C ALA A 237 3.51 -11.40 -12.51
N ALA A 238 4.38 -12.33 -12.12
CA ALA A 238 4.28 -13.74 -12.50
C ALA A 238 2.98 -14.39 -11.98
N ARG A 239 2.60 -14.13 -10.73
CA ARG A 239 1.33 -14.60 -10.14
C ARG A 239 0.11 -14.04 -10.87
N ALA A 240 0.14 -12.77 -11.28
CA ALA A 240 -0.94 -12.16 -12.05
C ALA A 240 -1.11 -12.87 -13.41
N VAL A 241 -0.02 -13.17 -14.11
CA VAL A 241 -0.05 -13.90 -15.37
C VAL A 241 -0.52 -15.35 -15.18
N ALA A 242 -0.14 -16.01 -14.07
CA ALA A 242 -0.65 -17.33 -13.74
C ALA A 242 -2.18 -17.30 -13.51
N ARG A 243 -2.71 -16.27 -12.84
CA ARG A 243 -4.16 -16.06 -12.68
C ARG A 243 -4.87 -15.83 -14.00
N LEU A 244 -4.29 -15.03 -14.91
CA LEU A 244 -4.81 -14.84 -16.26
C LEU A 244 -4.92 -16.17 -17.01
N ARG A 245 -3.88 -17.00 -16.96
CA ARG A 245 -3.90 -18.32 -17.61
C ARG A 245 -4.97 -19.24 -17.01
N ALA A 246 -5.14 -19.20 -15.69
CA ALA A 246 -6.14 -20.01 -14.99
C ALA A 246 -7.59 -19.57 -15.27
N ALA A 247 -7.83 -18.30 -15.59
CA ALA A 247 -9.15 -17.78 -15.94
C ALA A 247 -9.70 -18.37 -17.26
N GLY A 248 -8.84 -18.91 -18.12
CA GLY A 248 -9.24 -19.53 -19.38
C GLY A 248 -9.19 -18.60 -20.60
N PRO A 249 -9.74 -19.04 -21.76
CA PRO A 249 -9.65 -18.29 -23.01
C PRO A 249 -10.41 -16.96 -22.95
N HIS A 250 -9.72 -15.87 -23.28
CA HIS A 250 -10.32 -14.54 -23.46
C HIS A 250 -9.55 -13.77 -24.56
N PRO A 251 -10.21 -13.02 -25.45
CA PRO A 251 -9.54 -12.32 -26.56
C PRO A 251 -8.42 -11.37 -26.10
N ALA A 252 -8.62 -10.70 -24.95
CA ALA A 252 -7.63 -9.81 -24.36
C ALA A 252 -6.40 -10.53 -23.76
N SER A 253 -6.43 -11.86 -23.55
CA SER A 253 -5.30 -12.59 -22.95
C SER A 253 -4.10 -12.67 -23.89
N ALA A 254 -4.33 -12.82 -25.20
CA ALA A 254 -3.26 -13.03 -26.18
C ALA A 254 -2.24 -11.88 -26.26
N PRO A 255 -2.62 -10.59 -26.38
CA PRO A 255 -1.65 -9.49 -26.36
C PRO A 255 -0.88 -9.40 -25.05
N VAL A 256 -1.54 -9.63 -23.91
CA VAL A 256 -0.91 -9.60 -22.58
C VAL A 256 0.16 -10.69 -22.44
N LEU A 257 -0.15 -11.92 -22.87
CA LEU A 257 0.78 -13.03 -22.83
C LEU A 257 1.97 -12.87 -23.80
N ARG A 258 1.76 -12.25 -24.96
CA ARG A 258 2.86 -11.89 -25.87
C ARG A 258 3.79 -10.84 -25.25
N ALA A 259 3.22 -9.79 -24.66
CA ALA A 259 4.00 -8.78 -23.96
C ALA A 259 4.78 -9.38 -22.79
N TRP A 260 4.16 -10.29 -22.01
CA TRP A 260 4.85 -11.05 -20.96
C TRP A 260 6.04 -11.81 -21.52
N ALA A 261 5.86 -12.62 -22.57
CA ALA A 261 6.92 -13.46 -23.12
C ALA A 261 8.15 -12.67 -23.63
N ALA A 262 7.97 -11.40 -24.00
CA ALA A 262 9.05 -10.52 -24.45
C ALA A 262 9.88 -9.91 -23.30
N LEU A 263 9.45 -10.07 -22.04
CA LEU A 263 10.19 -9.56 -20.87
C LEU A 263 11.39 -10.46 -20.53
N PRO A 264 12.49 -9.89 -20.02
CA PRO A 264 13.62 -10.68 -19.57
C PRO A 264 13.25 -11.61 -18.40
N ALA A 265 13.94 -12.74 -18.26
CA ALA A 265 13.64 -13.76 -17.27
C ALA A 265 13.58 -13.24 -15.83
N TRP A 266 14.42 -12.25 -15.49
CA TRP A 266 14.43 -11.66 -14.15
C TRP A 266 13.15 -10.89 -13.80
N ALA A 267 12.56 -10.20 -14.78
CA ALA A 267 11.28 -9.49 -14.59
C ALA A 267 10.11 -10.47 -14.54
N ARG A 268 10.31 -11.68 -15.05
CA ARG A 268 9.33 -12.77 -15.05
C ARG A 268 9.38 -13.68 -13.82
N ASP A 269 10.25 -13.37 -12.86
CA ASP A 269 10.54 -14.23 -11.69
C ASP A 269 11.07 -15.63 -12.07
N GLU A 270 11.68 -15.75 -13.25
CA GLU A 270 12.26 -17.01 -13.75
C GLU A 270 13.78 -17.07 -13.52
N ALA A 271 14.39 -15.95 -13.18
CA ALA A 271 15.81 -15.85 -12.84
C ALA A 271 16.02 -14.71 -11.82
N PRO A 272 17.08 -14.76 -11.00
CA PRO A 272 17.43 -13.63 -10.15
C PRO A 272 17.86 -12.42 -10.96
N ALA A 273 17.40 -11.21 -10.59
CA ALA A 273 18.06 -9.97 -11.01
C ALA A 273 19.48 -9.92 -10.45
N THR A 274 20.46 -9.56 -11.28
CA THR A 274 21.89 -9.49 -10.94
C THR A 274 22.50 -8.10 -11.14
N HIS A 275 21.74 -7.17 -11.72
CA HIS A 275 22.22 -5.84 -12.11
C HIS A 275 22.04 -4.76 -11.04
N ALA A 276 21.16 -4.98 -10.05
CA ALA A 276 20.93 -4.06 -8.95
C ALA A 276 20.37 -4.79 -7.71
N ALA A 277 20.79 -4.37 -6.52
CA ALA A 277 20.28 -4.87 -5.25
C ALA A 277 20.18 -3.71 -4.23
N ALA A 278 19.08 -2.96 -4.30
CA ALA A 278 18.70 -1.96 -3.31
C ALA A 278 17.54 -2.48 -2.44
N LEU A 279 17.35 -1.88 -1.26
CA LEU A 279 16.12 -2.08 -0.51
C LEU A 279 14.96 -1.43 -1.27
N CYS A 280 13.98 -2.23 -1.68
CA CYS A 280 12.81 -1.81 -2.46
C CYS A 280 11.52 -2.15 -1.70
N HIS A 281 10.50 -1.32 -1.85
CA HIS A 281 9.14 -1.52 -1.36
C HIS A 281 8.46 -2.72 -2.03
N GLY A 282 8.64 -2.90 -3.33
CA GLY A 282 8.19 -4.05 -4.11
C GLY A 282 6.76 -3.99 -4.66
N ASP A 283 5.92 -3.04 -4.22
CA ASP A 283 4.56 -2.82 -4.77
C ASP A 283 4.02 -1.40 -4.56
N LEU A 284 4.88 -0.37 -4.61
CA LEU A 284 4.45 1.00 -4.30
C LEU A 284 3.17 1.42 -5.06
N HIS A 285 2.19 1.93 -4.32
CA HIS A 285 1.10 2.77 -4.82
C HIS A 285 0.75 3.86 -3.78
N LEU A 286 0.01 4.90 -4.17
CA LEU A 286 -0.25 6.05 -3.28
C LEU A 286 -1.07 5.70 -2.04
N GLY A 287 -1.85 4.61 -2.09
CA GLY A 287 -2.55 4.07 -0.92
C GLY A 287 -1.62 3.50 0.17
N GLN A 288 -0.33 3.36 -0.10
CA GLN A 288 0.69 2.89 0.85
C GLN A 288 1.47 4.03 1.52
N LEU A 289 0.91 5.25 1.51
CA LEU A 289 1.42 6.37 2.27
C LEU A 289 0.44 6.79 3.35
N VAL A 290 0.96 7.08 4.53
CA VAL A 290 0.17 7.66 5.63
C VAL A 290 0.90 8.82 6.29
N ARG A 291 0.15 9.82 6.74
CA ARG A 291 0.64 10.86 7.65
C ARG A 291 0.62 10.35 9.08
N HIS A 292 1.78 10.37 9.74
CA HIS A 292 1.90 10.00 11.14
C HIS A 292 2.81 10.96 11.93
N PRO A 293 2.39 11.42 13.14
CA PRO A 293 1.07 11.18 13.74
C PRO A 293 -0.06 11.84 12.94
N ALA A 294 -1.26 11.25 12.96
CA ALA A 294 -2.42 11.81 12.28
C ALA A 294 -2.89 13.12 12.93
N PRO A 295 -3.51 14.07 12.19
CA PRO A 295 -3.68 14.06 10.73
C PRO A 295 -2.53 14.76 9.97
N ALA A 296 -1.65 15.49 10.66
CA ALA A 296 -0.73 16.45 10.04
C ALA A 296 0.75 16.04 10.07
N GLY A 297 1.06 14.81 10.50
CA GLY A 297 2.42 14.30 10.54
C GLY A 297 3.07 14.16 9.16
N ARG A 298 4.33 13.72 9.18
CA ARG A 298 5.09 13.45 7.95
C ARG A 298 4.53 12.21 7.25
N TRP A 299 4.73 12.16 5.94
CA TRP A 299 4.46 10.96 5.16
C TRP A 299 5.44 9.84 5.51
N LEU A 300 4.91 8.63 5.59
CA LEU A 300 5.64 7.39 5.80
C LEU A 300 5.05 6.31 4.89
N LEU A 301 5.91 5.39 4.44
CA LEU A 301 5.50 4.21 3.71
C LEU A 301 4.96 3.14 4.68
N ILE A 302 3.94 2.41 4.23
CA ILE A 302 3.33 1.28 4.93
C ILE A 302 3.29 0.05 4.03
N ASP A 303 2.72 -1.05 4.50
CA ASP A 303 2.50 -2.27 3.71
C ASP A 303 3.78 -2.96 3.22
N VAL A 304 4.63 -3.32 4.17
CA VAL A 304 5.96 -3.91 3.95
C VAL A 304 5.94 -5.38 3.47
N ASP A 305 4.79 -5.92 3.09
CA ASP A 305 4.62 -7.35 2.74
C ASP A 305 5.47 -7.78 1.53
N ASP A 306 5.76 -6.83 0.65
CA ASP A 306 6.51 -7.04 -0.59
C ASP A 306 7.93 -6.47 -0.54
N LEU A 307 8.30 -5.85 0.61
CA LEU A 307 9.60 -5.26 0.86
C LEU A 307 10.72 -6.30 0.72
N GLY A 308 11.83 -5.90 0.11
CA GLY A 308 13.00 -6.77 0.01
C GLY A 308 14.11 -6.19 -0.85
N LEU A 309 15.14 -6.99 -1.11
CA LEU A 309 16.22 -6.59 -2.02
C LEU A 309 15.81 -6.80 -3.48
N GLY A 310 16.08 -5.82 -4.34
CA GLY A 310 15.79 -5.92 -5.77
C GLY A 310 16.27 -4.73 -6.58
N ASP A 311 15.72 -4.61 -7.79
CA ASP A 311 15.94 -3.46 -8.67
C ASP A 311 15.04 -2.29 -8.22
N PRO A 312 15.62 -1.15 -7.80
CA PRO A 312 14.85 0.01 -7.33
C PRO A 312 14.00 0.67 -8.43
N ALA A 313 14.26 0.39 -9.71
CA ALA A 313 13.40 0.85 -10.81
C ALA A 313 11.99 0.25 -10.72
N TRP A 314 11.81 -0.89 -10.04
CA TRP A 314 10.51 -1.51 -9.86
C TRP A 314 9.53 -0.66 -9.06
N ASP A 315 9.99 0.08 -8.06
CA ASP A 315 9.12 0.96 -7.27
C ASP A 315 8.70 2.22 -8.04
N LEU A 316 9.38 2.54 -9.15
CA LEU A 316 9.00 3.60 -10.07
C LEU A 316 8.09 3.09 -11.20
N ALA A 317 7.88 1.77 -11.31
CA ALA A 317 7.15 1.17 -12.41
C ALA A 317 5.73 1.71 -12.54
N ARG A 318 5.01 1.93 -11.42
CA ARG A 318 3.62 2.41 -11.44
C ARG A 318 3.45 3.80 -12.04
N PRO A 319 4.10 4.85 -11.51
CA PRO A 319 4.02 6.16 -12.14
C PRO A 319 4.57 6.14 -13.57
N ALA A 320 5.60 5.33 -13.86
CA ALA A 320 6.15 5.20 -15.22
C ALA A 320 5.15 4.57 -16.20
N THR A 321 4.48 3.47 -15.82
CA THR A 321 3.43 2.82 -16.62
C THR A 321 2.27 3.78 -16.88
N TRP A 322 1.81 4.50 -15.85
CA TRP A 322 0.70 5.44 -16.01
C TRP A 322 1.07 6.60 -16.93
N PHE A 323 2.28 7.15 -16.79
CA PHE A 323 2.77 8.17 -17.70
C PHE A 323 2.88 7.65 -19.14
N ALA A 324 3.46 6.47 -19.36
CA ALA A 324 3.55 5.83 -20.68
C ALA A 324 2.17 5.55 -21.32
N CYS A 325 1.16 5.28 -20.49
CA CYS A 325 -0.22 5.05 -20.93
C CYS A 325 -1.04 6.34 -21.07
N GLY A 326 -0.50 7.51 -20.70
CA GLY A 326 -1.22 8.79 -20.69
C GLY A 326 -2.25 8.91 -19.57
N LEU A 327 -2.15 8.09 -18.52
CA LEU A 327 -3.02 8.09 -17.33
C LEU A 327 -2.51 9.02 -16.23
N LEU A 328 -1.21 9.34 -16.23
CA LEU A 328 -0.60 10.29 -15.31
C LEU A 328 -0.27 11.59 -16.06
N PRO A 329 -0.74 12.76 -15.59
CA PRO A 329 -0.34 14.05 -16.13
C PRO A 329 1.18 14.23 -16.17
N SER A 330 1.68 14.84 -17.24
CA SER A 330 3.13 14.98 -17.47
C SER A 330 3.82 15.83 -16.41
N ASP A 331 3.14 16.84 -15.87
CA ASP A 331 3.62 17.67 -14.76
C ASP A 331 3.82 16.83 -13.49
N ALA A 332 2.85 15.98 -13.13
CA ALA A 332 2.95 15.09 -11.98
C ALA A 332 4.12 14.10 -12.12
N TRP A 333 4.28 13.50 -13.31
CA TRP A 333 5.42 12.63 -13.62
C TRP A 333 6.77 13.36 -13.47
N HIS A 334 6.91 14.56 -14.03
CA HIS A 334 8.15 15.32 -13.95
C HIS A 334 8.47 15.80 -12.53
N ARG A 335 7.46 16.19 -11.75
CA ARG A 335 7.67 16.54 -10.32
C ARG A 335 8.13 15.33 -9.51
N PHE A 336 7.46 14.18 -9.67
CA PHE A 336 7.87 12.93 -9.04
C PHE A 336 9.32 12.55 -9.40
N LEU A 337 9.64 12.47 -10.69
CA LEU A 337 10.96 12.06 -11.16
C LEU A 337 12.05 13.07 -10.75
N GLY A 338 11.72 14.37 -10.80
CA GLY A 338 12.58 15.45 -10.35
C GLY A 338 12.91 15.34 -8.86
N ALA A 339 11.90 15.16 -8.02
CA ALA A 339 12.07 14.97 -6.58
C ALA A 339 12.88 13.70 -6.25
N TYR A 340 12.62 12.59 -6.94
CA TYR A 340 13.37 11.33 -6.76
C TYR A 340 14.86 11.52 -7.07
N ARG A 341 15.18 12.19 -8.19
CA ARG A 341 16.55 12.52 -8.58
C ARG A 341 17.21 13.51 -7.64
N ALA A 342 16.53 14.59 -7.26
CA ALA A 342 17.02 15.60 -6.34
C ALA A 342 17.34 14.99 -4.96
N ALA A 343 16.53 14.02 -4.53
CA ALA A 343 16.79 13.28 -3.32
C ALA A 343 17.99 12.32 -3.47
N GLY A 344 18.49 12.02 -4.67
CA GLY A 344 19.61 11.09 -4.91
C GLY A 344 19.17 9.64 -5.11
N GLY A 345 17.97 9.41 -5.66
CA GLY A 345 17.46 8.07 -5.92
C GLY A 345 18.29 7.31 -6.98
N PRO A 346 18.73 6.07 -6.71
CA PRO A 346 19.69 5.35 -7.56
C PRO A 346 19.06 4.62 -8.76
N ALA A 347 17.72 4.56 -8.86
CA ALA A 347 17.03 3.79 -9.90
C ALA A 347 17.18 4.36 -11.31
N VAL A 348 17.48 5.64 -11.45
CA VAL A 348 17.57 6.34 -12.73
C VAL A 348 18.76 7.29 -12.72
N PRO A 349 19.28 7.69 -13.90
CA PRO A 349 20.36 8.67 -13.97
C PRO A 349 19.99 9.99 -13.28
N ALA A 350 20.94 10.59 -12.56
CA ALA A 350 20.72 11.80 -11.74
C ALA A 350 20.57 13.11 -12.54
N GLY A 351 21.05 13.15 -13.79
CA GLY A 351 21.05 14.36 -14.62
C GLY A 351 19.66 14.84 -15.00
N ALA A 352 19.40 16.14 -14.86
CA ALA A 352 18.20 16.76 -15.43
C ALA A 352 18.21 16.57 -16.96
N GLY A 353 17.14 16.01 -17.51
CA GLY A 353 17.04 15.68 -18.93
C GLY A 353 17.69 14.35 -19.34
N ALA A 354 18.37 13.64 -18.43
CA ALA A 354 18.82 12.28 -18.72
C ALA A 354 17.60 11.37 -18.90
N ASP A 355 17.67 10.46 -19.87
CA ASP A 355 16.58 9.54 -20.17
C ASP A 355 16.43 8.50 -19.05
N PRO A 356 15.27 8.42 -18.35
CA PRO A 356 15.04 7.38 -17.35
C PRO A 356 14.61 6.04 -17.97
N TRP A 357 14.16 6.01 -19.24
CA TRP A 357 13.53 4.84 -19.84
C TRP A 357 14.41 3.60 -19.99
N PRO A 358 15.74 3.71 -20.23
CA PRO A 358 16.60 2.53 -20.23
C PRO A 358 16.53 1.71 -18.93
N ALA A 359 16.25 2.34 -17.79
CA ALA A 359 16.02 1.67 -16.52
C ALA A 359 14.55 1.29 -16.30
N LEU A 360 13.61 2.13 -16.74
CA LEU A 360 12.20 1.99 -16.42
C LEU A 360 11.37 1.12 -17.40
N ASP A 361 11.83 0.89 -18.62
CA ASP A 361 11.04 0.20 -19.66
C ASP A 361 10.57 -1.18 -19.19
N VAL A 362 11.51 -2.02 -18.74
CA VAL A 362 11.19 -3.39 -18.34
C VAL A 362 10.23 -3.44 -17.14
N PRO A 363 10.49 -2.74 -16.01
CA PRO A 363 9.53 -2.70 -14.92
C PRO A 363 8.16 -2.12 -15.30
N ALA A 364 8.13 -1.04 -16.09
CA ALA A 364 6.87 -0.41 -16.51
C ALA A 364 6.03 -1.34 -17.40
N ARG A 365 6.67 -2.08 -18.30
CA ARG A 365 6.00 -3.11 -19.12
C ARG A 365 5.53 -4.30 -18.28
N ALA A 366 6.34 -4.75 -17.32
CA ALA A 366 5.96 -5.81 -16.39
C ALA A 366 4.72 -5.44 -15.58
N LEU A 367 4.63 -4.19 -15.10
CA LEU A 367 3.47 -3.72 -14.37
C LEU A 367 2.23 -3.54 -15.25
N ALA A 368 2.39 -3.09 -16.51
CA ALA A 368 1.29 -3.06 -17.47
C ALA A 368 0.70 -4.46 -17.68
N VAL A 369 1.57 -5.46 -17.89
CA VAL A 369 1.18 -6.87 -18.01
C VAL A 369 0.49 -7.37 -16.74
N GLN A 370 1.05 -7.08 -15.56
CA GLN A 370 0.44 -7.45 -14.28
C GLN A 370 -0.98 -6.87 -14.16
N THR A 371 -1.14 -5.58 -14.47
CA THR A 371 -2.42 -4.88 -14.36
C THR A 371 -3.46 -5.44 -15.33
N ALA A 372 -3.09 -5.61 -16.60
CA ALA A 372 -3.96 -6.21 -17.62
C ALA A 372 -4.34 -7.66 -17.26
N SER A 373 -3.39 -8.45 -16.75
CA SER A 373 -3.64 -9.83 -16.35
C SER A 373 -4.69 -9.94 -15.24
N LEU A 374 -4.61 -9.07 -14.23
CA LEU A 374 -5.58 -9.03 -13.15
C LEU A 374 -6.94 -8.50 -13.61
N ALA A 375 -6.97 -7.48 -14.46
CA ALA A 375 -8.21 -6.94 -15.02
C ALA A 375 -8.97 -8.00 -15.81
N VAL A 376 -8.30 -8.69 -16.73
CA VAL A 376 -8.92 -9.76 -17.53
C VAL A 376 -9.38 -10.92 -16.65
N ALA A 377 -8.54 -11.38 -15.70
CA ALA A 377 -8.94 -12.46 -14.80
C ALA A 377 -10.18 -12.11 -13.96
N LYS A 378 -10.28 -10.87 -13.47
CA LYS A 378 -11.46 -10.38 -12.72
C LYS A 378 -12.70 -10.28 -13.61
N ALA A 379 -12.55 -9.73 -14.81
CA ALA A 379 -13.67 -9.59 -15.75
C ALA A 379 -14.24 -10.95 -16.16
N VAL A 380 -13.37 -11.94 -16.42
CA VAL A 380 -13.77 -13.32 -16.70
C VAL A 380 -14.49 -13.94 -15.51
N ALA A 381 -13.93 -13.82 -14.29
CA ALA A 381 -14.57 -14.36 -13.09
C ALA A 381 -15.95 -13.76 -12.82
N ALA A 382 -16.12 -12.47 -13.10
CA ALA A 382 -17.39 -11.76 -12.96
C ALA A 382 -18.33 -11.89 -14.18
N GLY A 383 -17.92 -12.56 -15.26
CA GLY A 383 -18.71 -12.70 -16.48
C GLY A 383 -19.06 -11.37 -17.15
N ARG A 384 -18.19 -10.36 -17.05
CA ARG A 384 -18.42 -9.00 -17.55
C ARG A 384 -17.42 -8.60 -18.63
N PRO A 385 -17.75 -7.63 -19.52
CA PRO A 385 -16.76 -7.03 -20.39
C PRO A 385 -15.73 -6.22 -19.59
N LEU A 386 -14.58 -5.97 -20.23
CA LEU A 386 -13.61 -4.99 -19.76
C LEU A 386 -14.20 -3.59 -19.88
N ASP A 387 -13.94 -2.74 -18.89
CA ASP A 387 -14.23 -1.32 -19.01
C ASP A 387 -13.18 -0.59 -19.88
N GLU A 388 -13.43 0.70 -20.17
CA GLU A 388 -12.56 1.50 -21.04
C GLU A 388 -11.11 1.58 -20.53
N VAL A 389 -10.94 1.61 -19.21
CA VAL A 389 -9.63 1.71 -18.57
C VAL A 389 -8.90 0.39 -18.62
N GLU A 390 -9.58 -0.71 -18.28
CA GLU A 390 -9.05 -2.07 -18.39
C GLU A 390 -8.64 -2.38 -19.84
N GLN A 391 -9.44 -1.95 -20.82
CA GLN A 391 -9.12 -2.07 -22.23
C GLN A 391 -7.90 -1.24 -22.62
N ALA A 392 -7.77 0.00 -22.14
CA ALA A 392 -6.62 0.85 -22.43
C ALA A 392 -5.28 0.23 -21.99
N VAL A 393 -5.27 -0.48 -20.85
CA VAL A 393 -4.06 -1.20 -20.37
C VAL A 393 -3.77 -2.42 -21.24
N VAL A 394 -4.78 -3.17 -21.67
CA VAL A 394 -4.61 -4.28 -22.63
C VAL A 394 -4.03 -3.77 -23.96
N ASP A 395 -4.53 -2.63 -24.46
CA ASP A 395 -4.04 -2.02 -25.68
C ASP A 395 -2.60 -1.51 -25.54
N ALA A 396 -2.21 -1.03 -24.34
CA ALA A 396 -0.82 -0.72 -24.04
C ALA A 396 0.08 -1.96 -24.13
N CYS A 397 -0.34 -3.09 -23.57
CA CYS A 397 0.39 -4.36 -23.75
C CYS A 397 0.48 -4.77 -25.22
N ALA A 398 -0.58 -4.57 -26.02
CA ALA A 398 -0.55 -4.88 -27.45
C ALA A 398 0.49 -4.04 -28.21
N ARG A 399 0.60 -2.73 -27.90
CA ARG A 399 1.64 -1.85 -28.48
C ARG A 399 3.05 -2.29 -28.08
N MET A 400 3.26 -2.61 -26.80
CA MET A 400 4.55 -3.06 -26.27
C MET A 400 5.02 -4.39 -26.89
N GLY A 401 4.09 -5.30 -27.20
CA GLY A 401 4.40 -6.58 -27.84
C GLY A 401 4.60 -6.52 -29.35
N ALA A 402 4.29 -5.38 -29.98
CA ALA A 402 4.43 -5.17 -31.43
C ALA A 402 5.72 -4.43 -31.82
N ALA A 403 6.39 -3.78 -30.86
CA ALA A 403 7.67 -3.11 -31.11
C ALA A 403 8.78 -4.15 -31.37
N PRO A 404 9.55 -4.05 -32.48
CA PRO A 404 10.74 -4.88 -32.66
C PRO A 404 11.75 -4.62 -31.54
N PRO A 405 12.53 -5.62 -31.10
CA PRO A 405 13.63 -5.37 -30.18
C PRO A 405 14.61 -4.37 -30.79
N GLU A 406 14.95 -3.32 -30.06
CA GLU A 406 15.96 -2.34 -30.49
C GLU A 406 17.31 -3.06 -30.59
N PRO A 407 18.04 -2.96 -31.72
CA PRO A 407 19.34 -3.60 -31.87
C PRO A 407 20.32 -3.01 -30.85
N PRO A 408 21.21 -3.82 -30.23
CA PRO A 408 22.18 -3.32 -29.29
C PRO A 408 23.02 -2.22 -29.94
N GLY A 409 23.00 -1.03 -29.33
CA GLY A 409 23.68 0.17 -29.81
C GLY A 409 25.14 -0.13 -30.14
N ALA A 410 25.53 0.18 -31.37
CA ALA A 410 26.90 0.08 -31.81
C ALA A 410 27.79 0.93 -30.89
N VAL A 411 28.75 0.27 -30.24
CA VAL A 411 29.88 0.95 -29.59
C VAL A 411 30.60 1.72 -30.68
N VAL A 412 30.43 3.04 -30.70
CA VAL A 412 31.29 3.93 -31.47
C VAL A 412 32.70 3.77 -30.89
N ARG A 413 33.58 3.15 -31.67
CA ARG A 413 35.00 3.00 -31.35
C ARG A 413 35.75 4.30 -31.56
#